data_AF-A0A7S0FRV1-F1
#
_entry.id   AF-A0A7S0FRV1-F1
#
_cell.length_a   1.000
_cell.length_b   1.000
_cell.length_c   1.000
_cell.angle_alpha   90.00
_cell.angle_beta   90.00
_cell.angle_gamma   90.00
#
_symmetry.space_group_name_H-M   'P 1'
#
loop_
_entity.id
_entity.type
_entity.pdbx_description
1 polymer ?
#
loop_
_entity_poly.entity_id
_entity_poly.type
_entity_poly.pdbx_seq_one_letter_code
_entity_poly.pdbx_strand_id
1 'polypeptide(L)'
;KNAAGESQQQANNQLLCPDAPQEYLMISYDNEQSALADGATVTHHGACGACSTTQDLAVYLTVPDLTTATKECIKRSLLNQDEGIACLENDIGFTNACAKIWMYNGENTGQRCTLPCAAAEIQNYAHNGPAPECALNGCLACDAEQSGPTFERVAGRTRRRSGVLTTIARPCEDMVMIDHDYACPSEASSSSSSSSSVAMGGMDFLDEEGNEGIFAPAATSSF
;
A
#
# COMPACT_ATOMS: atom_id res chain seq x y z
N LYS A 1 7.90 25.32 -19.92
CA LYS A 1 6.63 24.71 -19.47
C LYS A 1 6.12 23.86 -20.63
N ASN A 2 6.40 22.56 -20.58
CA ASN A 2 6.15 21.67 -21.72
C ASN A 2 4.82 20.96 -21.50
N ALA A 3 3.78 21.41 -22.19
CA ALA A 3 2.47 20.76 -22.28
C ALA A 3 2.53 19.30 -22.80
N ALA A 4 3.71 18.85 -23.25
CA ALA A 4 3.98 17.46 -23.63
C ALA A 4 4.19 16.51 -22.44
N GLY A 5 4.58 17.02 -21.26
CA GLY A 5 4.76 16.20 -20.06
C GLY A 5 3.44 15.87 -19.36
N GLU A 6 2.55 16.87 -19.25
CA GLU A 6 1.20 16.71 -18.65
C GLU A 6 0.32 15.74 -19.46
N SER A 7 0.42 15.77 -20.80
CA SER A 7 -0.35 14.89 -21.68
C SER A 7 0.13 13.43 -21.64
N GLN A 8 1.42 13.19 -21.43
CA GLN A 8 1.97 11.83 -21.29
C GLN A 8 1.63 11.20 -19.93
N GLN A 9 1.56 11.98 -18.86
CA GLN A 9 1.19 11.46 -17.54
C GLN A 9 -0.32 11.17 -17.44
N GLN A 10 -1.17 11.99 -18.08
CA GLN A 10 -2.59 11.68 -18.25
C GLN A 10 -2.81 10.44 -19.14
N ALA A 11 -2.06 10.31 -20.24
CA ALA A 11 -2.17 9.14 -21.12
C ALA A 11 -1.66 7.84 -20.45
N ASN A 12 -0.62 7.91 -19.61
CA ASN A 12 -0.12 6.75 -18.86
C ASN A 12 -1.07 6.32 -17.73
N ASN A 13 -1.73 7.27 -17.05
CA ASN A 13 -2.77 6.94 -16.06
C ASN A 13 -4.00 6.27 -16.70
N GLN A 14 -4.34 6.64 -17.94
CA GLN A 14 -5.44 6.03 -18.67
C GLN A 14 -5.12 4.60 -19.16
N LEU A 15 -3.84 4.21 -19.18
CA LEU A 15 -3.40 2.92 -19.71
C LEU A 15 -3.34 1.81 -18.66
N LEU A 16 -3.30 2.14 -17.37
CA LEU A 16 -3.11 1.14 -16.32
C LEU A 16 -4.42 0.47 -15.92
N CYS A 17 -5.51 1.22 -15.73
CA CYS A 17 -6.78 0.69 -15.18
C CYS A 17 -7.97 1.49 -15.77
N PRO A 18 -8.42 1.19 -17.00
CA PRO A 18 -9.40 2.00 -17.73
C PRO A 18 -10.79 2.05 -17.06
N ASP A 19 -11.12 1.06 -16.24
CA ASP A 19 -12.40 0.94 -15.54
C ASP A 19 -12.37 1.46 -14.10
N ALA A 20 -11.25 2.06 -13.67
CA ALA A 20 -11.14 2.63 -12.33
C ALA A 20 -12.09 3.84 -12.17
N PRO A 21 -12.81 3.96 -11.03
CA PRO A 21 -13.65 5.11 -10.75
C PRO A 21 -12.84 6.41 -10.81
N GLN A 22 -13.26 7.34 -11.67
CA GLN A 22 -12.59 8.63 -11.83
C GLN A 22 -12.96 9.62 -10.71
N GLU A 23 -14.05 9.36 -10.00
CA GLU A 23 -14.51 10.14 -8.84
C GLU A 23 -14.58 9.24 -7.61
N TYR A 24 -14.09 9.76 -6.48
CA TYR A 24 -14.08 9.06 -5.20
C TYR A 24 -14.09 10.07 -4.05
N LEU A 25 -14.46 9.59 -2.86
CA LEU A 25 -14.31 10.32 -1.61
C LEU A 25 -13.46 9.49 -0.65
N MET A 26 -12.47 10.14 -0.02
CA MET A 26 -11.72 9.54 1.08
C MET A 26 -12.41 9.87 2.40
N ILE A 27 -12.83 8.84 3.13
CA ILE A 27 -13.52 8.96 4.41
C ILE A 27 -12.75 8.14 5.44
N SER A 28 -12.56 8.70 6.63
CA SER A 28 -12.07 7.95 7.79
C SER A 28 -13.26 7.35 8.54
N TYR A 29 -13.15 6.06 8.85
CA TYR A 29 -14.10 5.32 9.65
C TYR A 29 -13.48 4.91 10.98
N ASP A 30 -14.31 4.65 11.99
CA ASP A 30 -13.84 4.19 13.30
C ASP A 30 -13.15 2.82 13.21
N ASN A 31 -13.63 1.96 12.31
CA ASN A 31 -13.08 0.64 12.03
C ASN A 31 -13.48 0.13 10.64
N GLU A 32 -12.79 -0.92 10.19
CA GLU A 32 -13.03 -1.60 8.92
C GLU A 32 -14.49 -2.07 8.75
N GLN A 33 -15.10 -2.64 9.79
CA GLN A 33 -16.48 -3.13 9.72
C GLN A 33 -17.47 -2.00 9.37
N SER A 34 -17.29 -0.81 9.95
CA SER A 34 -18.14 0.35 9.65
C SER A 34 -17.93 0.89 8.23
N ALA A 35 -16.72 0.82 7.69
CA ALA A 35 -16.45 1.18 6.29
C ALA A 35 -17.17 0.22 5.33
N LEU A 36 -17.05 -1.09 5.57
CA LEU A 36 -17.69 -2.11 4.75
C LEU A 36 -19.22 -2.03 4.80
N ALA A 37 -19.78 -1.72 5.97
CA ALA A 37 -21.23 -1.54 6.14
C ALA A 37 -21.80 -0.35 5.35
N ASP A 38 -20.99 0.68 5.07
CA ASP A 38 -21.36 1.84 4.24
C ASP A 38 -21.07 1.59 2.74
N GLY A 39 -20.67 0.37 2.37
CA GLY A 39 -20.30 0.03 0.99
C GLY A 39 -18.98 0.68 0.53
N ALA A 40 -18.16 1.17 1.46
CA ALA A 40 -16.86 1.76 1.15
C ALA A 40 -15.79 0.68 0.96
N THR A 41 -14.80 0.98 0.11
CA THR A 41 -13.61 0.16 -0.07
C THR A 41 -12.51 0.60 0.89
N VAL A 42 -11.97 -0.33 1.67
CA VAL A 42 -10.83 -0.06 2.56
C VAL A 42 -9.55 0.00 1.73
N THR A 43 -8.85 1.14 1.78
CA THR A 43 -7.62 1.36 0.99
C THR A 43 -6.36 1.54 1.84
N HIS A 44 -6.53 1.84 3.12
CA HIS A 44 -5.48 1.83 4.14
C HIS A 44 -6.11 1.84 5.54
N HIS A 45 -5.33 1.45 6.55
CA HIS A 45 -5.68 1.63 7.96
C HIS A 45 -5.17 2.97 8.50
N GLY A 46 -5.78 3.44 9.60
CA GLY A 46 -5.50 4.74 10.21
C GLY A 46 -6.28 5.88 9.55
N ALA A 47 -6.31 7.04 10.21
CA ALA A 47 -7.02 8.22 9.71
C ALA A 47 -6.44 8.72 8.38
N CYS A 48 -7.31 9.27 7.54
CA CYS A 48 -6.89 9.94 6.30
C CYS A 48 -6.04 11.18 6.63
N GLY A 49 -5.10 11.46 5.75
CA GLY A 49 -4.16 12.56 5.84
C GLY A 49 -3.65 13.00 4.47
N ALA A 50 -2.54 13.71 4.46
CA ALA A 50 -1.99 14.38 3.27
C ALA A 50 -1.67 13.44 2.09
N CYS A 51 -1.44 12.14 2.35
CA CYS A 51 -1.07 11.13 1.35
C CYS A 51 -2.18 10.10 1.08
N SER A 52 -3.43 10.38 1.46
CA SER A 52 -4.52 9.40 1.39
C SER A 52 -5.26 9.38 0.05
N THR A 53 -4.92 10.25 -0.89
CA THR A 53 -5.56 10.30 -2.22
C THR A 53 -5.27 9.03 -3.04
N THR A 54 -6.12 8.67 -4.01
CA THR A 54 -5.82 7.52 -4.90
C THR A 54 -4.60 7.78 -5.79
N GLN A 55 -4.30 9.05 -6.11
CA GLN A 55 -3.06 9.43 -6.79
C GLN A 55 -1.83 9.05 -5.95
N ASP A 56 -1.82 9.37 -4.65
CA ASP A 56 -0.71 9.00 -3.77
C ASP A 56 -0.64 7.47 -3.55
N LEU A 57 -1.78 6.76 -3.59
CA LEU A 57 -1.79 5.30 -3.62
C LEU A 57 -1.10 4.78 -4.88
N ALA A 58 -1.39 5.36 -6.05
CA ALA A 58 -0.79 4.96 -7.31
C ALA A 58 0.74 5.09 -7.26
N VAL A 59 1.26 6.17 -6.67
CA VAL A 59 2.72 6.30 -6.41
C VAL A 59 3.22 5.17 -5.52
N TYR A 60 2.51 4.84 -4.44
CA TYR A 60 2.90 3.75 -3.56
C TYR A 60 2.95 2.40 -4.27
N LEU A 61 2.01 2.14 -5.18
CA LEU A 61 1.94 0.90 -5.96
C LEU A 61 2.98 0.82 -7.09
N THR A 62 3.30 1.94 -7.73
CA THR A 62 4.07 1.96 -8.98
C THR A 62 5.56 2.26 -8.82
N VAL A 63 6.00 2.79 -7.68
CA VAL A 63 7.41 3.14 -7.43
C VAL A 63 8.04 2.19 -6.40
N PRO A 64 8.67 1.07 -6.79
CA PRO A 64 9.08 0.02 -5.83
C PRO A 64 10.00 0.52 -4.72
N ASP A 65 10.98 1.36 -5.08
CA ASP A 65 11.93 1.96 -4.15
C ASP A 65 11.68 3.47 -3.99
N LEU A 66 10.71 3.82 -3.14
CA LEU A 66 10.51 5.24 -2.79
C LEU A 66 11.64 5.79 -1.95
N THR A 67 12.38 4.97 -1.21
CA THR A 67 13.44 5.46 -0.35
C THR A 67 14.52 6.10 -1.20
N THR A 68 14.97 5.43 -2.25
CA THR A 68 15.92 6.00 -3.20
C THR A 68 15.30 7.16 -3.99
N ALA A 69 14.08 6.99 -4.53
CA ALA A 69 13.45 8.02 -5.35
C ALA A 69 13.23 9.35 -4.59
N THR A 70 12.67 9.29 -3.37
CA THR A 70 12.41 10.48 -2.56
C THR A 70 13.70 11.12 -2.06
N LYS A 71 14.73 10.34 -1.70
CA LYS A 71 16.05 10.88 -1.32
C LYS A 71 16.65 11.74 -2.43
N GLU A 72 16.55 11.32 -3.69
CA GLU A 72 17.05 12.12 -4.82
C GLU A 72 16.31 13.46 -4.94
N CYS A 73 15.00 13.49 -4.70
CA CYS A 73 14.25 14.74 -4.63
C CYS A 73 14.61 15.59 -3.41
N ILE A 74 14.79 14.99 -2.23
CA ILE A 74 15.19 15.69 -1.00
C ILE A 74 16.57 16.33 -1.18
N LYS A 75 17.52 15.68 -1.88
CA LYS A 75 18.82 16.30 -2.19
C LYS A 75 18.69 17.60 -2.99
N ARG A 76 17.65 17.74 -3.84
CA ARG A 76 17.39 18.99 -4.57
C ARG A 76 16.91 20.11 -3.63
N SER A 77 16.32 19.78 -2.47
CA SER A 77 15.92 20.78 -1.48
C SER A 77 17.10 21.52 -0.83
N LEU A 78 18.31 20.94 -0.89
CA LEU A 78 19.54 21.59 -0.43
C LEU A 78 19.89 22.86 -1.23
N LEU A 79 19.44 22.95 -2.49
CA LEU A 79 19.60 24.14 -3.32
C LEU A 79 18.38 25.06 -3.15
N ASN A 80 17.19 24.48 -3.28
CA ASN A 80 15.92 25.17 -3.17
C ASN A 80 14.82 24.19 -2.77
N GLN A 81 14.16 24.45 -1.64
CA GLN A 81 13.08 23.58 -1.13
C GLN A 81 11.96 23.37 -2.16
N ASP A 82 11.62 24.41 -2.93
CA ASP A 82 10.58 24.32 -3.97
C ASP A 82 10.98 23.36 -5.10
N GLU A 83 12.27 23.24 -5.42
CA GLU A 83 12.75 22.27 -6.42
C GLU A 83 12.62 20.82 -5.92
N GLY A 84 12.86 20.61 -4.62
CA GLY A 84 12.65 19.30 -4.01
C GLY A 84 11.18 18.90 -4.00
N ILE A 85 10.28 19.82 -3.63
CA ILE A 85 8.83 19.57 -3.65
C ILE A 85 8.36 19.34 -5.09
N ALA A 86 8.80 20.17 -6.04
CA ALA A 86 8.49 19.99 -7.45
C ALA A 86 8.99 18.65 -8.00
N CYS A 87 10.12 18.14 -7.54
CA CYS A 87 10.59 16.78 -7.89
C CYS A 87 9.65 15.69 -7.36
N LEU A 88 9.22 15.79 -6.09
CA LEU A 88 8.26 14.83 -5.51
C LEU A 88 6.92 14.84 -6.24
N GLU A 89 6.46 16.00 -6.71
CA GLU A 89 5.21 16.12 -7.46
C GLU A 89 5.36 15.64 -8.91
N ASN A 90 6.34 16.18 -9.65
CA ASN A 90 6.40 16.00 -11.10
C ASN A 90 7.19 14.74 -11.51
N ASP A 91 8.25 14.40 -10.78
CA ASP A 91 9.11 13.26 -11.14
C ASP A 91 8.62 11.96 -10.50
N ILE A 92 8.04 12.03 -9.29
CA ILE A 92 7.50 10.86 -8.56
C ILE A 92 5.97 10.73 -8.69
N GLY A 93 5.22 11.84 -8.76
CA GLY A 93 3.77 11.84 -8.96
C GLY A 93 2.93 12.07 -7.71
N PHE A 94 3.51 12.45 -6.57
CA PHE A 94 2.74 12.75 -5.36
C PHE A 94 1.86 13.99 -5.55
N THR A 95 0.76 14.05 -4.81
CA THR A 95 0.02 15.31 -4.64
C THR A 95 0.87 16.33 -3.89
N ASN A 96 0.60 17.63 -4.08
CA ASN A 96 1.31 18.70 -3.37
C ASN A 96 1.30 18.53 -1.83
N ALA A 97 0.17 18.08 -1.28
CA ALA A 97 0.03 17.85 0.14
C ALA A 97 0.96 16.71 0.60
N CYS A 98 0.97 15.58 -0.10
CA CYS A 98 1.83 14.46 0.23
C CYS A 98 3.33 14.78 0.02
N ALA A 99 3.65 15.46 -1.08
CA ALA A 99 5.01 15.91 -1.40
C ALA A 99 5.61 16.77 -0.28
N LYS A 100 4.85 17.71 0.28
CA LYS A 100 5.31 18.54 1.40
C LYS A 100 5.64 17.72 2.66
N ILE A 101 4.86 16.69 2.95
CA ILE A 101 5.10 15.83 4.13
C ILE A 101 6.29 14.90 3.91
N TRP A 102 6.48 14.37 2.71
CA TRP A 102 7.71 13.66 2.33
C TRP A 102 8.95 14.57 2.40
N MET A 103 8.83 15.82 1.95
CA MET A 103 9.92 16.79 2.05
C MET A 103 10.28 17.07 3.52
N TYR A 104 9.27 17.35 4.35
CA TYR A 104 9.48 17.54 5.79
C TYR A 104 10.14 16.32 6.45
N ASN A 105 9.70 15.10 6.14
CA ASN A 105 10.31 13.87 6.65
C ASN A 105 11.79 13.81 6.26
N GLY A 106 12.09 14.04 4.99
CA GLY A 106 13.45 14.05 4.47
C GLY A 106 14.36 15.06 5.15
N GLU A 107 13.89 16.30 5.29
CA GLU A 107 14.65 17.38 5.95
C GLU A 107 14.85 17.11 7.44
N ASN A 108 13.80 16.69 8.16
CA ASN A 108 13.91 16.36 9.57
C ASN A 108 14.87 15.19 9.80
N THR A 109 14.79 14.14 8.98
CA THR A 109 15.75 13.03 9.01
C THR A 109 17.16 13.49 8.66
N GLY A 110 17.33 14.35 7.65
CA GLY A 110 18.63 14.94 7.31
C GLY A 110 19.25 15.71 8.47
N GLN A 111 18.44 16.39 9.30
CA GLN A 111 18.89 17.16 10.46
C GLN A 111 19.11 16.31 11.72
N ARG A 112 18.24 15.33 11.99
CA ARG A 112 18.26 14.52 13.22
C ARG A 112 19.12 13.26 13.10
N CYS A 113 19.25 12.75 11.88
CA CYS A 113 19.88 11.47 11.57
C CYS A 113 21.09 11.62 10.64
N THR A 114 21.74 12.80 10.61
CA THR A 114 22.84 13.11 9.69
C THR A 114 23.94 12.04 9.71
N LEU A 115 24.42 11.68 10.89
CA LEU A 115 25.51 10.70 11.05
C LEU A 115 25.12 9.29 10.58
N PRO A 116 24.05 8.66 11.08
CA PRO A 116 23.67 7.32 10.61
C PRO A 116 23.29 7.29 9.12
N CYS A 117 22.75 8.37 8.57
CA CYS A 117 22.44 8.48 7.15
C CYS A 117 23.69 8.63 6.27
N ALA A 118 24.66 9.46 6.65
CA ALA A 118 25.94 9.54 5.96
C ALA A 118 26.69 8.19 5.98
N ALA A 119 26.64 7.47 7.11
CA ALA A 119 27.22 6.14 7.22
C ALA A 119 26.54 5.11 6.30
N ALA A 120 25.21 5.17 6.18
CA ALA A 120 24.46 4.31 5.27
C ALA A 120 24.83 4.57 3.80
N GLU A 121 25.02 5.84 3.39
CA GLU A 121 25.44 6.17 2.02
C GLU A 121 26.82 5.57 1.65
N ILE A 122 27.77 5.58 2.59
CA ILE A 122 29.10 4.95 2.39
C ILE A 122 28.98 3.43 2.15
N GLN A 123 27.92 2.81 2.66
CA GLN A 123 27.65 1.38 2.53
C GLN A 123 26.70 1.04 1.38
N ASN A 124 26.65 1.87 0.33
CA ASN A 124 25.73 1.76 -0.81
C ASN A 124 24.24 1.72 -0.41
N TYR A 125 23.92 2.22 0.78
CA TYR A 125 22.56 2.35 1.29
C TYR A 125 21.74 1.04 1.29
N ALA A 126 22.35 -0.09 1.67
CA ALA A 126 21.60 -1.32 1.91
C ALA A 126 20.49 -1.06 2.95
N HIS A 127 19.21 -1.28 2.61
CA HIS A 127 18.08 -0.96 3.47
C HIS A 127 18.05 -1.79 4.76
N ASN A 128 18.40 -3.06 4.64
CA ASN A 128 18.37 -4.04 5.71
C ASN A 128 19.73 -4.75 5.83
N GLY A 129 20.01 -5.24 7.03
CA GLY A 129 21.10 -6.17 7.31
C GLY A 129 20.83 -7.58 6.77
N PRO A 130 21.73 -8.55 7.02
CA PRO A 130 21.58 -9.91 6.55
C PRO A 130 20.32 -10.60 7.14
N ALA A 131 19.82 -11.59 6.41
CA ALA A 131 18.81 -12.52 6.92
C ALA A 131 19.41 -13.44 8.00
N PRO A 132 18.61 -13.95 8.96
CA PRO A 132 17.15 -13.84 9.05
C PRO A 132 16.63 -12.55 9.71
N GLU A 133 17.49 -11.78 10.39
CA GLU A 133 17.04 -10.65 11.21
C GLU A 133 16.56 -9.49 10.34
N CYS A 134 17.16 -9.29 9.15
CA CYS A 134 16.80 -8.24 8.21
C CYS A 134 16.66 -6.86 8.89
N ALA A 135 17.50 -6.58 9.89
CA ALA A 135 17.39 -5.36 10.70
C ALA A 135 17.55 -4.11 9.83
N LEU A 136 16.85 -3.04 10.15
CA LEU A 136 17.05 -1.78 9.44
C LEU A 136 18.51 -1.29 9.52
N ASN A 137 18.97 -0.66 8.45
CA ASN A 137 20.17 0.15 8.55
C ASN A 137 19.97 1.32 9.54
N GLY A 138 21.08 1.88 10.04
CA GLY A 138 21.01 2.92 11.07
C GLY A 138 20.25 4.19 10.65
N CYS A 139 20.26 4.54 9.36
CA CYS A 139 19.55 5.70 8.84
C CYS A 139 18.03 5.50 8.92
N LEU A 140 17.55 4.37 8.39
CA LEU A 140 16.12 4.04 8.40
C LEU A 140 15.60 3.80 9.82
N ALA A 141 16.44 3.27 10.72
CA ALA A 141 16.07 3.11 12.12
C ALA A 141 15.89 4.48 12.80
N CYS A 142 16.82 5.41 12.58
CA CYS A 142 16.72 6.78 13.09
C CYS A 142 15.54 7.54 12.45
N ASP A 143 15.31 7.41 11.15
CA ASP A 143 14.15 7.99 10.45
C ASP A 143 12.83 7.51 11.07
N ALA A 144 12.69 6.20 11.30
CA ALA A 144 11.51 5.61 11.91
C ALA A 144 11.24 6.15 13.33
N GLU A 145 12.29 6.46 14.09
CA GLU A 145 12.17 7.02 15.44
C GLU A 145 11.91 8.53 15.44
N GLN A 146 12.67 9.29 14.64
CA GLN A 146 12.72 10.75 14.73
C GLN A 146 11.69 11.45 13.84
N SER A 147 11.36 10.85 12.69
CA SER A 147 10.43 11.43 11.70
C SER A 147 9.15 10.60 11.57
N GLY A 148 9.23 9.29 11.78
CA GLY A 148 8.12 8.34 11.67
C GLY A 148 6.83 8.78 12.38
N PRO A 149 6.84 9.12 13.68
CA PRO A 149 5.61 9.47 14.40
C PRO A 149 4.85 10.68 13.82
N THR A 150 5.58 11.70 13.36
CA THR A 150 4.99 12.88 12.73
C THR A 150 4.53 12.55 11.31
N PHE A 151 5.38 11.89 10.52
CA PHE A 151 5.06 11.51 9.16
C PHE A 151 3.80 10.65 9.10
N GLU A 152 3.75 9.57 9.89
CA GLU A 152 2.61 8.65 9.90
C GLU A 152 1.30 9.32 10.36
N ARG A 153 1.37 10.28 11.27
CA ARG A 153 0.19 11.03 11.73
C ARG A 153 -0.35 11.95 10.64
N VAL A 154 0.53 12.65 9.93
CA VAL A 154 0.11 13.70 8.99
C VAL A 154 -0.13 13.13 7.58
N ALA A 155 0.65 12.15 7.15
CA ALA A 155 0.47 11.47 5.86
C ALA A 155 -0.85 10.68 5.84
N GLY A 156 -1.24 10.10 6.97
CA GLY A 156 -2.41 9.20 7.10
C GLY A 156 -2.14 7.83 6.49
N ARG A 157 -1.78 7.80 5.20
CA ARG A 157 -1.38 6.60 4.46
C ARG A 157 0.14 6.42 4.45
N THR A 158 0.56 5.19 4.73
CA THR A 158 1.90 4.67 4.42
C THR A 158 1.75 3.33 3.69
N ARG A 159 2.82 2.85 3.05
CA ARG A 159 2.81 1.52 2.44
C ARG A 159 2.41 0.40 3.40
N ARG A 160 2.95 0.42 4.63
CA ARG A 160 2.60 -0.53 5.70
C ARG A 160 1.12 -0.51 6.03
N ARG A 161 0.51 0.69 6.09
CA ARG A 161 -0.92 0.87 6.34
C ARG A 161 -1.79 0.57 5.13
N SER A 162 -1.22 0.40 3.95
CA SER A 162 -1.92 0.00 2.73
C SER A 162 -1.67 -1.46 2.34
N GLY A 163 -0.83 -2.20 3.06
CA GLY A 163 -0.44 -3.56 2.63
C GLY A 163 0.40 -3.59 1.35
N VAL A 164 1.06 -2.48 1.02
CA VAL A 164 1.92 -2.37 -0.17
C VAL A 164 3.33 -2.77 0.21
N LEU A 165 3.86 -3.81 -0.46
CA LEU A 165 5.24 -4.27 -0.26
C LEU A 165 6.27 -3.24 -0.73
N THR A 166 7.45 -3.27 -0.12
CA THR A 166 8.52 -2.29 -0.37
C THR A 166 9.87 -3.00 -0.48
N THR A 167 10.90 -2.29 -0.95
CA THR A 167 12.29 -2.78 -0.92
C THR A 167 12.89 -2.88 0.49
N ILE A 168 12.23 -2.31 1.51
CA ILE A 168 12.61 -2.42 2.91
C ILE A 168 11.87 -3.61 3.54
N ALA A 169 12.62 -4.62 3.98
CA ALA A 169 12.06 -5.75 4.70
C ALA A 169 11.53 -5.32 6.07
N ARG A 170 10.33 -5.81 6.42
CA ARG A 170 9.61 -5.57 7.68
C ARG A 170 8.96 -6.86 8.18
N PRO A 171 8.76 -7.02 9.49
CA PRO A 171 7.88 -8.06 10.03
C PRO A 171 6.49 -8.01 9.39
N CYS A 172 5.88 -9.17 9.12
CA CYS A 172 4.54 -9.25 8.53
C CYS A 172 3.47 -8.60 9.43
N GLU A 173 3.65 -8.64 10.75
CA GLU A 173 2.79 -8.03 11.76
C GLU A 173 2.76 -6.49 11.71
N ASP A 174 3.77 -5.85 11.10
CA ASP A 174 3.81 -4.40 10.89
C ASP A 174 3.01 -3.94 9.66
N MET A 175 2.45 -4.89 8.89
CA MET A 175 1.73 -4.62 7.66
C MET A 175 0.28 -5.05 7.78
N VAL A 176 -0.61 -4.25 7.20
CA VAL A 176 -2.00 -4.65 7.02
C VAL A 176 -2.12 -5.47 5.73
N MET A 177 -3.10 -6.35 5.66
CA MET A 177 -3.41 -7.08 4.43
C MET A 177 -4.61 -6.40 3.78
N ILE A 178 -4.38 -5.71 2.67
CA ILE A 178 -5.45 -5.08 1.87
C ILE A 178 -5.29 -5.57 0.45
N ASP A 179 -6.41 -6.02 -0.12
CA ASP A 179 -6.50 -6.37 -1.52
C ASP A 179 -6.76 -5.10 -2.34
N HIS A 180 -5.90 -4.85 -3.33
CA HIS A 180 -5.99 -3.69 -4.22
C HIS A 180 -6.59 -4.03 -5.59
N ASP A 181 -7.24 -5.19 -5.76
CA ASP A 181 -7.92 -5.57 -7.00
C ASP A 181 -8.98 -4.55 -7.44
N TYR A 182 -9.55 -3.79 -6.50
CA TYR A 182 -10.47 -2.68 -6.80
C TYR A 182 -9.82 -1.53 -7.61
N ALA A 183 -8.49 -1.39 -7.54
CA ALA A 183 -7.78 -0.33 -8.26
C ALA A 183 -7.74 -0.62 -9.75
N CYS A 184 -7.69 -1.90 -10.11
CA CYS A 184 -7.58 -2.39 -11.49
C CYS A 184 -8.37 -3.69 -11.63
N PRO A 185 -9.72 -3.62 -11.57
CA PRO A 185 -10.54 -4.81 -11.65
C PRO A 185 -10.29 -5.47 -13.00
N SER A 186 -9.66 -6.64 -12.99
CA SER A 186 -9.63 -7.46 -14.19
C SER A 186 -11.07 -7.89 -14.50
N GLU A 187 -11.41 -7.96 -15.79
CA GLU A 187 -12.71 -8.40 -16.33
C GLU A 187 -13.22 -9.73 -15.70
N ALA A 188 -12.36 -10.49 -15.01
CA ALA A 188 -12.69 -11.72 -14.30
C ALA A 188 -13.54 -11.52 -13.02
N SER A 189 -13.59 -10.32 -12.43
CA SER A 189 -14.29 -10.07 -11.15
C SER A 189 -15.81 -9.83 -11.28
N SER A 190 -16.34 -9.70 -12.50
CA SER A 190 -17.75 -9.37 -12.74
C SER A 190 -18.70 -10.59 -12.82
N SER A 191 -18.22 -11.81 -12.50
CA SER A 191 -19.04 -13.02 -12.65
C SER A 191 -19.03 -13.96 -11.44
N SER A 192 -19.50 -13.51 -10.27
CA SER A 192 -20.02 -14.45 -9.27
C SER A 192 -21.14 -13.89 -8.42
N SER A 193 -22.19 -13.40 -9.08
CA SER A 193 -23.54 -13.39 -8.53
C SER A 193 -24.39 -14.42 -9.28
N SER A 194 -24.09 -15.69 -9.05
CA SER A 194 -25.03 -16.78 -9.32
C SER A 194 -25.22 -17.59 -8.05
N SER A 195 -26.31 -17.25 -7.35
CA SER A 195 -26.98 -18.12 -6.40
C SER A 195 -27.16 -19.49 -7.04
N SER A 196 -26.31 -20.45 -6.68
CA SER A 196 -26.56 -21.86 -6.93
C SER A 196 -27.07 -22.46 -5.63
N SER A 197 -28.39 -22.51 -5.52
CA SER A 197 -29.07 -23.49 -4.68
C SER A 197 -28.65 -24.88 -5.17
N VAL A 198 -27.65 -25.48 -4.51
CA VAL A 198 -27.32 -26.88 -4.74
C VAL A 198 -28.39 -27.72 -4.06
N ALA A 199 -29.32 -28.21 -4.87
CA ALA A 199 -30.11 -29.37 -4.52
C ALA A 199 -29.15 -30.55 -4.28
N MET A 200 -29.26 -31.21 -3.13
CA MET A 200 -28.57 -32.46 -2.86
C MET A 200 -29.06 -33.53 -3.83
N GLY A 201 -28.33 -33.72 -4.94
CA GLY A 201 -28.40 -34.92 -5.76
C GLY A 201 -27.39 -35.92 -5.22
N GLY A 202 -27.88 -37.04 -4.69
CA GLY A 202 -27.06 -38.14 -4.19
C GLY A 202 -26.10 -38.67 -5.25
N MET A 203 -24.84 -38.83 -4.87
CA MET A 203 -23.89 -39.64 -5.60
C MET A 203 -23.95 -41.05 -5.01
N ASP A 204 -24.52 -41.97 -5.77
CA ASP A 204 -24.34 -43.40 -5.55
C ASP A 204 -22.87 -43.74 -5.84
N PHE A 205 -22.12 -43.98 -4.76
CA PHE A 205 -20.84 -44.66 -4.82
C PHE A 205 -21.13 -46.17 -4.85
N LEU A 206 -20.72 -46.82 -5.93
CA LEU A 206 -20.67 -48.28 -6.00
C LEU A 206 -19.24 -48.70 -5.65
N ASP A 207 -19.06 -49.21 -4.45
CA ASP A 207 -17.90 -49.97 -4.02
C ASP A 207 -17.95 -51.40 -4.61
N GLU A 208 -16.78 -51.94 -4.94
CA GLU A 208 -16.53 -53.16 -5.72
C GLU A 208 -17.04 -54.48 -5.07
N GLU A 209 -17.84 -54.42 -4.01
CA GLU A 209 -18.45 -55.59 -3.36
C GLU A 209 -19.99 -55.51 -3.19
N GLY A 210 -20.66 -54.51 -3.80
CA GLY A 210 -22.10 -54.58 -4.09
C GLY A 210 -23.03 -54.83 -2.89
N ASN A 211 -22.85 -54.13 -1.77
CA ASN A 211 -23.74 -54.25 -0.61
C ASN A 211 -24.27 -52.88 -0.15
N GLU A 212 -25.60 -52.72 -0.13
CA GLU A 212 -26.28 -51.47 0.24
C GLU A 212 -26.23 -51.23 1.76
N GLY A 213 -25.39 -50.29 2.20
CA GLY A 213 -25.30 -49.86 3.60
C GLY A 213 -25.92 -48.49 3.84
N ILE A 214 -27.12 -48.44 4.42
CA ILE A 214 -27.78 -47.20 4.87
C ILE A 214 -27.04 -46.66 6.11
N PHE A 215 -26.25 -45.61 5.96
CA PHE A 215 -25.73 -44.82 7.09
C PHE A 215 -26.52 -43.52 7.25
N ALA A 216 -27.31 -43.45 8.33
CA ALA A 216 -27.93 -42.20 8.80
C ALA A 216 -26.90 -41.35 9.57
N PRO A 217 -26.93 -40.01 9.46
CA PRO A 217 -26.05 -39.15 10.26
C PRO A 217 -26.54 -39.08 11.71
N ALA A 218 -25.66 -39.42 12.65
CA ALA A 218 -25.88 -39.20 14.08
C ALA A 218 -25.69 -37.72 14.43
N ALA A 219 -26.70 -37.15 15.08
CA ALA A 219 -26.63 -35.85 15.75
C ALA A 219 -25.99 -36.00 17.14
N THR A 220 -25.06 -35.11 17.50
CA THR A 220 -24.60 -34.85 18.88
C THR A 220 -24.21 -33.37 18.95
N SER A 221 -25.05 -32.48 19.51
CA SER A 221 -25.21 -32.10 20.92
C SER A 221 -24.01 -31.36 21.53
N SER A 222 -24.24 -30.08 21.80
CA SER A 222 -23.75 -29.21 22.86
C SER A 222 -22.68 -29.75 23.84
N PHE A 223 -21.58 -29.01 23.97
CA PHE A 223 -21.11 -28.36 25.20
C PHE A 223 -20.28 -27.13 24.84
#